data_AF-A0A1H9PI75-F1
#
_entry.id   AF-A0A1H9PI75-F1
#
_cell.length_a   1.000
_cell.length_b   1.000
_cell.length_c   1.000
_cell.angle_alpha   90.00
_cell.angle_beta   90.00
_cell.angle_gamma   90.00
#
_symmetry.space_group_name_H-M   'P 1'
#
loop_
_entity.id
_entity.type
_entity.pdbx_description
1 polymer ?
#
loop_
_entity_poly.entity_id
_entity_poly.type
_entity_poly.pdbx_seq_one_letter_code
_entity_poly.pdbx_strand_id
1 'polypeptide(L)'
;MAQGVYRFYPANGSDDEAVGALILGGVGGTYQTTPKFASGIYVKNGYIYPQFWTTTSSKFTYSLNTNLKLVPTDQAAVADAIDTKNLTTEQVEAWVLAIYASQNQLSDEDKEDYFVNVKAYDDNLVYASVRKNSDSKTRLALYRVNADGYLEQGTLEATNWSVVSTAYVE
;
A
#
# COMPACT_ATOMS: atom_id res chain seq x y z
N MET A 1 -33.99 -5.04 -31.29
CA MET A 1 -32.68 -5.03 -30.59
C MET A 1 -31.70 -5.76 -31.49
N ALA A 2 -30.58 -5.15 -31.88
CA ALA A 2 -29.58 -5.79 -32.74
C ALA A 2 -28.98 -7.02 -32.04
N GLN A 3 -28.82 -8.13 -32.77
CA GLN A 3 -28.11 -9.32 -32.26
C GLN A 3 -26.68 -8.91 -31.86
N GLY A 4 -26.23 -9.32 -30.68
CA GLY A 4 -24.87 -9.08 -30.19
C GLY A 4 -24.67 -7.81 -29.37
N VAL A 5 -25.72 -7.04 -29.07
CA VAL A 5 -25.65 -5.92 -28.12
C VAL A 5 -26.00 -6.42 -26.72
N TYR A 6 -25.06 -6.27 -25.77
CA TYR A 6 -25.24 -6.63 -24.37
C TYR A 6 -25.24 -5.36 -23.51
N ARG A 7 -26.14 -5.31 -22.53
CA ARG A 7 -26.19 -4.25 -21.53
C ARG A 7 -25.85 -4.85 -20.17
N PHE A 8 -24.90 -4.23 -19.47
CA PHE A 8 -24.44 -4.65 -18.15
C PHE A 8 -25.14 -3.81 -17.08
N TYR A 9 -25.51 -4.45 -15.98
CA TYR A 9 -26.09 -3.82 -14.80
C TYR A 9 -25.25 -4.17 -13.57
N PRO A 10 -25.01 -3.22 -12.64
CA PRO A 10 -24.42 -3.53 -11.34
C PRO A 10 -25.29 -4.53 -10.58
N ALA A 11 -24.66 -5.47 -9.87
CA ALA A 11 -25.36 -6.51 -9.11
C ALA A 11 -26.32 -5.98 -8.03
N ASN A 12 -26.11 -4.72 -7.58
CA ASN A 12 -26.92 -4.10 -6.53
C ASN A 12 -28.09 -3.24 -7.05
N GLY A 13 -28.36 -3.27 -8.36
CA GLY A 13 -29.66 -2.97 -8.96
C GLY A 13 -30.30 -1.61 -8.66
N SER A 14 -30.16 -0.66 -9.58
CA SER A 14 -31.15 0.37 -9.86
C SER A 14 -30.78 1.07 -11.17
N ASP A 15 -31.74 1.25 -12.06
CA ASP A 15 -31.58 2.05 -13.29
C ASP A 15 -31.34 3.54 -13.00
N ASP A 16 -31.53 3.98 -11.75
CA ASP A 16 -31.41 5.38 -11.31
C ASP A 16 -30.04 5.75 -10.72
N GLU A 17 -29.13 4.80 -10.51
CA GLU A 17 -27.84 5.11 -9.89
C GLU A 17 -26.77 5.41 -10.95
N ALA A 18 -26.34 6.68 -11.00
CA ALA A 18 -25.25 7.15 -11.85
C ALA A 18 -24.05 6.20 -11.75
N VAL A 19 -23.79 5.50 -12.86
CA VAL A 19 -22.73 4.51 -12.96
C VAL A 19 -21.40 5.21 -12.73
N GLY A 20 -20.80 5.01 -11.56
CA GLY A 20 -19.38 5.26 -11.32
C GLY A 20 -18.57 4.28 -12.17
N ALA A 21 -18.29 4.68 -13.42
CA ALA A 21 -17.44 4.03 -14.42
C ALA A 21 -17.39 2.48 -14.40
N LEU A 22 -18.15 1.84 -15.30
CA LEU A 22 -17.92 0.43 -15.65
C LEU A 22 -16.76 0.35 -16.65
N ILE A 23 -15.62 -0.19 -16.22
CA ILE A 23 -14.46 -0.45 -17.10
C ILE A 23 -14.52 -1.92 -17.52
N LEU A 24 -14.56 -2.17 -18.84
CA LEU A 24 -14.58 -3.51 -19.42
C LEU A 24 -13.14 -3.95 -19.70
N GLY A 25 -12.73 -5.10 -19.15
CA GLY A 25 -11.40 -5.67 -19.38
C GLY A 25 -11.27 -6.44 -20.70
N GLY A 26 -12.39 -6.88 -21.27
CA GLY A 26 -12.44 -7.58 -22.56
C GLY A 26 -13.59 -8.57 -22.65
N VAL A 27 -14.00 -8.91 -23.87
CA VAL A 27 -14.94 -10.00 -24.18
C VAL A 27 -14.14 -11.11 -24.85
N GLY A 28 -14.10 -12.29 -24.24
CA GLY A 28 -13.41 -13.47 -24.76
C GLY A 28 -14.39 -14.60 -25.10
N GLY A 29 -14.14 -15.32 -26.20
CA GLY A 29 -14.85 -16.55 -26.57
C GLY A 29 -15.11 -16.69 -28.07
N THR A 30 -14.79 -17.86 -28.64
CA THR A 30 -15.12 -18.23 -30.03
C THR A 30 -16.54 -18.81 -30.12
N TYR A 31 -17.14 -18.74 -31.31
CA TYR A 31 -18.54 -19.11 -31.52
C TYR A 31 -18.81 -20.61 -31.27
N GLN A 32 -19.96 -20.87 -30.62
CA GLN A 32 -20.75 -22.09 -30.47
C GLN A 32 -20.52 -23.05 -29.28
N THR A 33 -19.32 -23.27 -28.73
CA THR A 33 -19.17 -24.24 -27.60
C THR A 33 -18.30 -23.77 -26.45
N THR A 34 -17.65 -22.60 -26.58
CA THR A 34 -16.76 -22.06 -25.56
C THR A 34 -17.52 -21.05 -24.70
N PRO A 35 -17.39 -21.07 -23.36
CA PRO A 35 -17.98 -20.06 -22.50
C PRO A 35 -17.52 -18.67 -22.96
N LYS A 36 -18.44 -17.79 -23.31
CA LYS A 36 -18.12 -16.37 -23.46
C LYS A 36 -18.00 -15.79 -22.07
N PHE A 37 -16.97 -15.00 -21.85
CA PHE A 37 -16.80 -14.30 -20.59
C PHE A 37 -16.62 -12.81 -20.83
N ALA A 38 -17.08 -12.04 -19.87
CA ALA A 38 -16.77 -10.63 -19.74
C ALA A 38 -16.30 -10.39 -18.30
N SER A 39 -15.37 -9.47 -18.14
CA SER A 39 -14.95 -8.98 -16.82
C SER A 39 -15.06 -7.47 -16.77
N GLY A 40 -15.37 -6.98 -15.58
CA GLY A 40 -15.45 -5.55 -15.33
C GLY A 40 -15.23 -5.21 -13.88
N ILE A 41 -15.08 -3.92 -13.62
CA ILE A 41 -14.90 -3.38 -12.28
C ILE A 41 -16.04 -2.40 -12.01
N TYR A 42 -16.70 -2.56 -10.87
CA TYR A 42 -17.67 -1.62 -10.33
C TYR A 42 -17.09 -0.96 -9.09
N VAL A 43 -17.19 0.36 -8.97
CA VAL A 43 -16.69 1.11 -7.81
C VAL A 43 -17.85 1.82 -7.10
N LYS A 44 -18.05 1.57 -5.80
CA LYS A 44 -19.08 2.23 -4.98
C LYS A 44 -18.58 2.47 -3.57
N ASN A 45 -18.79 3.66 -3.00
CA ASN A 45 -18.52 3.96 -1.58
C ASN A 45 -17.11 3.58 -1.10
N GLY A 46 -16.08 3.69 -1.95
CA GLY A 46 -14.70 3.29 -1.63
C GLY A 46 -14.41 1.78 -1.77
N TYR A 47 -15.36 0.99 -2.28
CA TYR A 47 -15.20 -0.44 -2.54
C TYR A 47 -15.07 -0.71 -4.04
N ILE A 48 -14.24 -1.70 -4.40
CA ILE A 48 -14.16 -2.28 -5.75
C ILE A 48 -14.88 -3.62 -5.75
N TYR A 49 -15.84 -3.78 -6.64
CA TYR A 49 -16.53 -5.02 -6.89
C TYR A 49 -16.06 -5.53 -8.25
N PRO A 50 -15.10 -6.47 -8.31
CA PRO A 50 -14.85 -7.15 -9.56
C PRO A 50 -16.11 -7.91 -9.96
N GLN A 51 -16.42 -7.90 -11.24
CA GLN A 51 -17.56 -8.59 -11.81
C GLN A 51 -17.07 -9.54 -12.88
N PHE A 52 -17.52 -10.78 -12.81
CA PHE A 52 -17.24 -11.79 -13.83
C PHE A 52 -18.57 -12.33 -14.37
N TRP A 53 -18.73 -12.27 -15.67
CA TRP A 53 -19.91 -12.81 -16.34
C TRP A 53 -19.48 -13.95 -17.24
N THR A 54 -20.10 -15.11 -17.10
CA THR A 54 -19.91 -16.23 -18.04
C THR A 54 -21.22 -16.60 -18.69
N THR A 55 -21.14 -17.06 -19.93
CA THR A 55 -22.27 -17.68 -20.60
C THR A 55 -21.84 -18.81 -21.49
N THR A 56 -22.56 -19.93 -21.41
CA THR A 56 -22.50 -21.03 -22.37
C THR A 56 -23.63 -20.96 -23.39
N SER A 57 -24.48 -19.91 -23.35
CA SER A 57 -25.63 -19.71 -24.24
C SER A 57 -25.79 -18.23 -24.62
N SER A 58 -26.90 -17.85 -25.26
CA SER A 58 -27.21 -16.43 -25.54
C SER A 58 -27.55 -15.61 -24.28
N LYS A 59 -27.51 -16.19 -23.08
CA LYS A 59 -27.90 -15.57 -21.80
C LYS A 59 -26.78 -15.69 -20.77
N PHE A 60 -26.25 -14.57 -20.28
CA PHE A 60 -25.30 -14.57 -19.18
C PHE A 60 -25.95 -15.08 -17.89
N THR A 61 -25.32 -16.08 -17.27
CA THR A 61 -25.69 -16.58 -15.96
C THR A 61 -24.63 -16.04 -15.01
N TYR A 62 -25.04 -15.23 -14.05
CA TYR A 62 -24.18 -14.54 -13.09
C TYR A 62 -23.28 -15.52 -12.34
N SER A 63 -21.99 -15.20 -12.20
CA SER A 63 -21.04 -16.00 -11.43
C SER A 63 -20.13 -15.11 -10.59
N LEU A 64 -20.26 -15.26 -9.28
CA LEU A 64 -19.46 -14.69 -8.18
C LEU A 64 -19.68 -13.20 -7.84
N ASN A 65 -20.57 -12.95 -6.88
CA ASN A 65 -20.51 -11.76 -6.03
C ASN A 65 -19.34 -11.93 -5.06
N THR A 66 -18.13 -11.48 -5.42
CA THR A 66 -17.06 -11.32 -4.44
C THR A 66 -17.11 -9.90 -3.90
N ASN A 67 -17.51 -9.75 -2.64
CA ASN A 67 -17.31 -8.51 -1.91
C ASN A 67 -15.83 -8.38 -1.58
N LEU A 68 -15.03 -7.92 -2.54
CA LEU A 68 -13.63 -7.57 -2.26
C LEU A 68 -13.61 -6.13 -1.72
N LYS A 69 -13.46 -5.98 -0.40
CA LYS A 69 -13.10 -4.68 0.15
C LYS A 69 -11.65 -4.41 -0.25
N LEU A 70 -11.42 -3.33 -1.01
CA LEU A 70 -10.11 -2.69 -0.96
C LEU A 70 -9.94 -2.15 0.46
N VAL A 71 -9.23 -2.90 1.28
CA VAL A 71 -8.53 -2.29 2.40
C VAL A 71 -7.33 -1.61 1.75
N PRO A 72 -7.04 -0.32 2.02
CA PRO A 72 -5.72 0.22 1.71
C PRO A 72 -4.70 -0.81 2.20
N THR A 73 -3.71 -1.15 1.38
CA THR A 73 -2.60 -1.99 1.83
C THR A 73 -1.71 -1.15 2.74
N ASP A 74 -2.28 -0.81 3.90
CA ASP A 74 -1.70 -0.24 5.11
C ASP A 74 -2.61 -0.71 6.27
N GLN A 75 -2.80 -2.03 6.33
CA GLN A 75 -3.28 -2.71 7.52
C GLN A 75 -2.91 -4.19 7.38
N ALA A 76 -1.60 -4.43 7.55
CA ALA A 76 -1.20 -5.56 8.38
C ALA A 76 -2.09 -5.59 9.63
N ALA A 77 -2.34 -6.78 10.15
CA ALA A 77 -3.13 -7.02 11.36
C ALA A 77 -3.01 -5.87 12.36
N VAL A 78 -4.10 -5.52 13.05
CA VAL A 78 -4.07 -4.63 14.22
C VAL A 78 -3.23 -5.31 15.31
N ALA A 79 -1.91 -5.36 15.12
CA ALA A 79 -0.95 -5.17 16.17
C ALA A 79 -1.28 -3.81 16.76
N ASP A 80 -1.24 -3.71 18.08
CA ASP A 80 -1.44 -2.45 18.80
C ASP A 80 -0.84 -1.30 17.99
N ALA A 81 -1.68 -0.35 17.59
CA ALA A 81 -1.24 0.74 16.73
C ALA A 81 -0.06 1.42 17.43
N ILE A 82 1.15 1.18 16.92
CA ILE A 82 2.38 1.68 17.53
C ILE A 82 2.26 3.20 17.53
N ASP A 83 2.28 3.78 18.73
CA ASP A 83 2.22 5.21 18.90
C ASP A 83 3.55 5.81 18.43
N THR A 84 3.60 6.27 17.19
CA THR A 84 4.80 6.84 16.58
C THR A 84 5.27 8.12 17.25
N LYS A 85 4.49 8.70 18.17
CA LYS A 85 4.89 9.84 18.99
C LYS A 85 5.57 9.43 20.30
N ASN A 86 5.38 8.19 20.73
CA ASN A 86 5.89 7.63 21.98
C ASN A 86 6.67 6.34 21.73
N LEU A 87 7.61 6.38 20.78
CA LEU A 87 8.45 5.24 20.45
C LEU A 87 9.56 5.03 21.48
N THR A 88 9.86 3.77 21.78
CA THR A 88 11.10 3.41 22.48
C THR A 88 12.31 3.62 21.57
N THR A 89 13.50 3.71 22.17
CA THR A 89 14.75 3.77 21.41
C THR A 89 14.87 2.62 20.41
N GLU A 90 14.58 1.39 20.84
CA GLU A 90 14.65 0.18 20.01
C GLU A 90 13.68 0.25 18.82
N GLN A 91 12.47 0.78 19.02
CA GLN A 91 11.52 0.99 17.93
C GLN A 91 12.01 2.03 16.92
N VAL A 92 12.62 3.12 17.38
CA VAL A 92 13.21 4.11 16.47
C VAL A 92 14.39 3.51 15.69
N GLU A 93 15.22 2.69 16.33
CA GLU A 93 16.33 1.99 15.68
C GLU A 93 15.83 1.03 14.59
N ALA A 94 14.83 0.19 14.91
CA ALA A 94 14.22 -0.73 13.96
C ALA A 94 13.60 0.01 12.76
N TRP A 95 12.81 1.05 13.04
CA TRP A 95 12.12 1.81 11.98
C TRP A 95 13.09 2.50 11.02
N VAL A 96 14.12 3.14 11.57
CA VAL A 96 15.13 3.84 10.77
C VAL A 96 15.93 2.84 9.92
N LEU A 97 16.30 1.69 10.49
CA LEU A 97 17.04 0.67 9.77
C LEU A 97 16.20 0.04 8.65
N ALA A 98 14.92 -0.22 8.89
CA ALA A 98 13.99 -0.74 7.88
C ALA A 98 13.84 0.23 6.69
N ILE A 99 13.64 1.52 6.97
CA ILE A 99 13.54 2.56 5.93
C ILE A 99 14.86 2.70 5.16
N TYR A 100 15.99 2.75 5.86
CA TYR A 100 17.31 2.84 5.23
C TYR A 100 17.59 1.62 4.33
N ALA A 101 17.27 0.41 4.82
CA ALA A 101 17.45 -0.82 4.06
C ALA A 101 16.58 -0.83 2.79
N SER A 102 15.32 -0.43 2.88
CA SER A 102 14.42 -0.32 1.73
C SER A 102 14.95 0.65 0.67
N GLN A 103 15.37 1.84 1.09
CA GLN A 103 15.91 2.88 0.19
C GLN A 103 17.20 2.44 -0.53
N ASN A 104 18.05 1.68 0.16
CA ASN A 104 19.34 1.22 -0.36
C ASN A 104 19.30 -0.22 -0.91
N GLN A 105 18.11 -0.84 -0.96
CA GLN A 105 17.89 -2.21 -1.46
C GLN A 105 18.79 -3.23 -0.74
N LEU A 106 18.96 -3.07 0.58
CA LEU A 106 19.74 -3.98 1.41
C LEU A 106 18.98 -5.29 1.63
N SER A 107 19.69 -6.40 1.53
CA SER A 107 19.18 -7.70 2.01
C SER A 107 19.15 -7.75 3.54
N ASP A 108 18.49 -8.74 4.12
CA ASP A 108 18.49 -8.93 5.58
C ASP A 108 19.90 -9.21 6.12
N GLU A 109 20.75 -9.90 5.34
CA GLU A 109 22.16 -10.13 5.68
C GLU A 109 22.96 -8.82 5.69
N ASP A 110 22.72 -7.94 4.72
CA ASP A 110 23.40 -6.64 4.66
C ASP A 110 23.01 -5.72 5.83
N LYS A 111 21.81 -5.86 6.40
CA LYS A 111 21.36 -5.04 7.54
C LYS A 111 22.26 -5.22 8.76
N GLU A 112 22.83 -6.42 8.94
CA GLU A 112 23.71 -6.74 10.07
C GLU A 112 25.02 -5.94 10.07
N ASP A 113 25.40 -5.32 8.95
CA ASP A 113 26.58 -4.45 8.85
C ASP A 113 26.31 -3.03 9.37
N TYR A 114 25.06 -2.68 9.67
CA TYR A 114 24.65 -1.35 10.05
C TYR A 114 24.05 -1.33 11.46
N PHE A 115 24.15 -0.17 12.10
CA PHE A 115 23.46 0.11 13.34
C PHE A 115 22.92 1.54 13.34
N VAL A 116 21.93 1.78 14.18
CA VAL A 116 21.31 3.09 14.36
C VAL A 116 21.72 3.66 15.71
N ASN A 117 22.17 4.91 15.74
CA ASN A 117 22.40 5.64 16.98
C ASN A 117 21.32 6.71 17.17
N VAL A 118 20.50 6.54 18.20
CA VAL A 118 19.39 7.44 18.55
C VAL A 118 19.82 8.44 19.63
N LYS A 119 19.39 9.69 19.46
CA LYS A 119 19.54 10.77 20.44
C LYS A 119 18.31 11.67 20.43
N ALA A 120 17.74 11.89 21.61
CA ALA A 120 16.78 12.97 21.82
C ALA A 120 17.52 14.29 22.13
N TYR A 121 16.98 15.40 21.65
CA TYR A 121 17.47 16.75 21.96
C TYR A 121 16.35 17.58 22.62
N ASP A 122 16.68 18.78 23.08
CA ASP A 122 15.76 19.69 23.78
C ASP A 122 14.62 20.22 22.88
N ASP A 123 14.63 19.91 21.58
CA ASP A 123 13.57 20.28 20.62
C ASP A 123 12.38 19.30 20.63
N ASN A 124 12.37 18.33 21.56
CA ASN A 124 11.38 17.26 21.67
C ASN A 124 11.29 16.37 20.44
N LEU A 125 12.32 16.36 19.58
CA LEU A 125 12.43 15.45 18.45
C LEU A 125 13.43 14.34 18.76
N VAL A 126 13.22 13.18 18.14
CA VAL A 126 14.12 12.03 18.27
C VAL A 126 14.92 11.90 16.98
N TYR A 127 16.24 12.06 17.07
CA TYR A 127 17.13 11.97 15.92
C TYR A 127 17.83 10.62 15.91
N ALA A 128 18.05 10.08 14.72
CA ALA A 128 18.68 8.80 14.51
C ALA A 128 19.73 8.90 13.40
N SER A 129 20.88 8.26 13.58
CA SER A 129 21.93 8.20 12.56
C SER A 129 22.29 6.77 12.23
N VAL A 130 22.29 6.45 10.93
CA VAL A 130 22.74 5.13 10.43
C VAL A 130 24.24 5.17 10.23
N ARG A 131 24.92 4.13 10.69
CA ARG A 131 26.38 3.96 10.65
C ARG A 131 26.71 2.51 10.35
N LYS A 132 27.95 2.23 9.94
CA LYS A 132 28.44 0.86 9.79
C LYS A 132 29.05 0.36 11.09
N ASN A 133 28.88 -0.92 11.38
CA ASN A 133 29.55 -1.58 12.50
C ASN A 133 31.08 -1.50 12.41
N SER A 134 31.62 -1.52 11.18
CA SER A 134 33.05 -1.35 10.91
C SER A 134 33.56 0.09 11.07
N ASP A 135 32.68 1.09 11.05
CA ASP A 135 33.02 2.51 11.27
C ASP A 135 31.88 3.25 11.98
N SER A 136 31.98 3.27 13.31
CA SER A 136 31.00 3.93 14.17
C SER A 136 31.10 5.46 14.18
N LYS A 137 32.10 6.06 13.51
CA LYS A 137 32.28 7.53 13.49
C LYS A 137 31.64 8.19 12.28
N THR A 138 31.63 7.49 11.14
CA THR A 138 31.04 8.00 9.90
C THR A 138 29.53 7.82 9.91
N ARG A 139 28.80 8.93 9.78
CA ARG A 139 27.34 8.93 9.59
C ARG A 139 27.01 8.77 8.10
N LEU A 140 26.21 7.76 7.78
CA LEU A 140 25.77 7.47 6.40
C LEU A 140 24.43 8.13 6.07
N ALA A 141 23.52 8.15 7.06
CA ALA A 141 22.23 8.81 6.92
C ALA A 141 21.79 9.43 8.24
N LEU A 142 20.93 10.43 8.15
CA LEU A 142 20.35 11.14 9.27
C LEU A 142 18.83 11.14 9.15
N TYR A 143 18.17 10.76 10.22
CA TYR A 143 16.72 10.73 10.33
C TYR A 143 16.27 11.45 11.60
N ARG A 144 14.99 11.83 11.63
CA ARG A 144 14.30 12.23 12.86
C ARG A 144 12.84 11.84 12.83
N VAL A 145 12.26 11.60 14.00
CA VAL A 145 10.80 11.55 14.17
C VAL A 145 10.34 12.97 14.47
N ASN A 146 9.48 13.52 13.61
CA ASN A 146 8.95 14.86 13.77
C ASN A 146 7.78 14.90 14.78
N ALA A 147 7.28 16.10 15.12
CA ALA A 147 6.20 16.28 16.09
C ALA A 147 4.87 15.61 15.71
N ASP A 148 4.67 15.34 14.42
CA ASP A 148 3.50 14.64 13.90
C ASP A 148 3.62 13.12 13.99
N GLY A 149 4.80 12.60 14.39
CA GLY A 149 5.08 11.17 14.46
C GLY A 149 5.47 10.57 13.12
N TYR A 150 5.97 11.38 12.18
CA TYR A 150 6.48 10.92 10.88
C TYR A 150 7.99 10.86 10.88
N LEU A 151 8.53 9.90 10.13
CA LEU A 151 9.96 9.79 9.94
C LEU A 151 10.39 10.69 8.78
N GLU A 152 11.34 11.57 9.06
CA GLU A 152 11.96 12.45 8.09
C GLU A 152 13.43 12.06 7.89
N GLN A 153 13.90 12.15 6.66
CA GLN A 153 15.31 12.02 6.33
C GLN A 153 15.90 13.41 6.10
N GLY A 154 17.04 13.66 6.73
CA GLY A 154 17.78 14.90 6.64
C GLY A 154 19.00 14.78 5.73
N THR A 155 19.49 15.91 5.22
CA THR A 155 20.88 15.98 4.74
C THR A 155 21.84 15.67 5.88
N LEU A 156 23.07 15.25 5.56
CA LEU A 156 24.09 15.02 6.59
C LEU A 156 24.47 16.29 7.36
N GLU A 157 24.09 17.48 6.89
CA GLU A 157 24.25 18.75 7.62
C GLU A 157 23.01 19.15 8.42
N ALA A 158 21.94 18.33 8.42
CA ALA A 158 20.67 18.60 9.08
C ALA A 158 19.94 19.88 8.57
N THR A 159 20.24 20.30 7.34
CA THR A 159 19.75 21.58 6.76
C THR A 159 18.42 21.45 6.04
N ASN A 160 18.14 20.29 5.41
CA ASN A 160 16.90 20.02 4.70
C ASN A 160 16.32 18.69 5.17
N TRP A 161 15.01 18.62 5.32
CA TRP A 161 14.28 17.45 5.81
C TRP A 161 13.12 17.12 4.88
N SER A 162 12.90 15.84 4.63
CA SER A 162 11.76 15.34 3.85
C SER A 162 11.14 14.11 4.52
N VAL A 163 9.81 14.05 4.55
CA VAL A 163 9.09 12.88 5.06
C VAL A 163 9.36 11.67 4.16
N VAL A 164 9.81 10.58 4.78
CA VAL A 164 10.12 9.31 4.12
C VAL A 164 9.23 8.17 4.60
N SER A 165 8.60 8.32 5.78
CA SER A 165 7.55 7.40 6.24
C SER A 165 6.53 8.09 7.11
N THR A 166 5.25 7.84 6.86
CA THR A 166 4.12 8.30 7.68
C THR A 166 3.57 7.23 8.62
N ALA A 167 4.11 6.01 8.55
CA ALA A 167 3.71 4.87 9.38
C ALA A 167 4.94 4.09 9.87
N TYR A 168 4.82 3.52 11.07
CA TYR A 168 5.83 2.62 11.61
C TYR A 168 5.95 1.35 10.76
N VAL A 169 7.19 0.98 10.42
CA VAL A 169 7.53 -0.27 9.73
C VAL A 169 8.82 -0.82 10.33
N GLU A 170 8.96 -2.13 10.43
CA GLU A 170 10.18 -2.83 10.88
C GLU A 170 10.44 -4.08 10.05
#